data_AF-A0A7S1S6Z6-F1
#
_entry.id   AF-A0A7S1S6Z6-F1
#
_cell.length_a   1.000
_cell.length_b   1.000
_cell.length_c   1.000
_cell.angle_alpha   90.00
_cell.angle_beta   90.00
_cell.angle_gamma   90.00
#
_symmetry.space_group_name_H-M   'P 1'
#
loop_
_entity.id
_entity.type
_entity.pdbx_description
1 polymer ?
#
loop_
_entity_poly.entity_id
_entity_poly.type
_entity_poly.pdbx_seq_one_letter_code
_entity_poly.pdbx_strand_id
1 'polypeptide(L)'
;NWRPPDEHHSPFRPERGLFSARDNETLRGQFRELAAAGVDSAMISWWGRKDRATKRDDADSGANTDELVPAVLEAAASAGVFVSFHIEPYGGRTPETFLDDLRYIHEQYGSHPGVWREGVRALPVFWLYDVSVQHSHKDAAAWRAALDSVRGTGLDGIFLCLWIGERGDAMFVEEAGFDGAYTYFAALGFTPGSRPRSWPGIQQELGRRGKLFVPA
;
A
#
# COMPACT_ATOMS: atom_id res chain seq x y z
N ASN A 1 2.33 -0.84 -28.18
CA ASN A 1 2.08 -2.29 -28.27
C ASN A 1 3.39 -3.03 -28.20
N TRP A 2 3.61 -3.74 -27.10
CA TRP A 2 4.81 -4.54 -26.84
C TRP A 2 4.62 -5.97 -27.35
N ARG A 3 5.71 -6.68 -27.64
CA ARG A 3 5.70 -8.08 -28.13
C ARG A 3 6.55 -9.00 -27.26
N PRO A 4 6.05 -9.41 -26.09
CA PRO A 4 6.71 -10.44 -25.29
C PRO A 4 6.94 -11.75 -26.09
N PRO A 5 8.08 -12.45 -25.92
CA PRO A 5 9.16 -12.15 -24.97
C PRO A 5 10.25 -11.18 -25.48
N ASP A 6 10.25 -10.88 -26.78
CA ASP A 6 11.33 -10.12 -27.42
C ASP A 6 11.31 -8.63 -27.04
N GLU A 7 10.10 -8.06 -26.96
CA GLU A 7 9.81 -6.67 -26.59
C GLU A 7 8.89 -6.64 -25.37
N HIS A 8 9.44 -6.38 -24.19
CA HIS A 8 8.69 -6.22 -22.94
C HIS A 8 8.68 -4.75 -22.49
N HIS A 9 7.67 -4.37 -21.71
CA HIS A 9 7.47 -2.99 -21.26
C HIS A 9 8.35 -2.63 -20.04
N SER A 10 9.66 -2.79 -20.16
CA SER A 10 10.61 -2.37 -19.11
C SER A 10 11.99 -2.05 -19.70
N PRO A 11 12.67 -1.00 -19.20
CA PRO A 11 14.07 -0.73 -19.57
C PRO A 11 15.05 -1.76 -19.00
N PHE A 12 14.61 -2.64 -18.09
CA PHE A 12 15.42 -3.71 -17.48
C PHE A 12 14.83 -5.09 -17.83
N ARG A 13 15.66 -6.14 -17.80
CA ARG A 13 15.22 -7.54 -17.95
C ARG A 13 15.33 -8.26 -16.61
N PRO A 14 14.26 -8.91 -16.11
CA PRO A 14 14.35 -9.72 -14.92
C PRO A 14 15.23 -10.96 -15.17
N GLU A 15 16.02 -11.36 -14.18
CA GLU A 15 16.85 -12.57 -14.26
C GLU A 15 15.98 -13.83 -14.48
N ARG A 16 14.78 -13.87 -13.90
CA ARG A 16 13.78 -14.94 -14.11
C ARG A 16 13.03 -14.85 -15.45
N GLY A 17 13.45 -13.96 -16.36
CA GLY A 17 12.75 -13.72 -17.62
C GLY A 17 11.35 -13.12 -17.42
N LEU A 18 10.44 -13.37 -18.36
CA LEU A 18 9.05 -12.92 -18.28
C LEU A 18 8.22 -13.89 -17.44
N PHE A 19 8.40 -13.79 -16.13
CA PHE A 19 7.72 -14.62 -15.16
C PHE A 19 6.24 -14.22 -15.02
N SER A 20 5.44 -15.17 -14.50
CA SER A 20 4.07 -14.90 -14.08
C SER A 20 4.04 -14.67 -12.57
N ALA A 21 3.35 -13.63 -12.10
CA ALA A 21 3.09 -13.44 -10.68
C ALA A 21 2.14 -14.51 -10.08
N ARG A 22 1.55 -15.37 -10.92
CA ARG A 22 0.77 -16.55 -10.50
C ARG A 22 1.62 -17.80 -10.30
N ASP A 23 2.88 -17.78 -10.72
CA ASP A 23 3.77 -18.92 -10.52
C ASP A 23 4.27 -18.99 -9.08
N ASN A 24 3.90 -20.05 -8.37
CA ASN A 24 4.23 -20.23 -6.95
C ASN A 24 5.73 -20.36 -6.72
N GLU A 25 6.49 -20.94 -7.66
CA GLU A 25 7.94 -21.05 -7.52
C GLU A 25 8.61 -19.68 -7.63
N THR A 26 8.18 -18.88 -8.61
CA THR A 26 8.58 -17.47 -8.76
C THR A 26 8.28 -16.68 -7.49
N LEU A 27 7.04 -16.72 -6.97
CA LEU A 27 6.64 -15.99 -5.76
C LEU A 27 7.51 -16.38 -4.55
N ARG A 28 7.70 -17.68 -4.30
CA ARG A 28 8.58 -18.17 -3.21
C ARG A 28 10.03 -17.74 -3.41
N GLY A 29 10.52 -17.71 -4.65
CA GLY A 29 11.83 -17.19 -4.98
C GLY A 29 11.98 -15.71 -4.62
N GLN A 30 11.00 -14.88 -4.98
CA GLN A 30 11.00 -13.45 -4.69
C GLN A 30 10.96 -13.16 -3.18
N PHE A 31 10.14 -13.88 -2.40
CA PHE A 31 10.10 -13.69 -0.95
C PHE A 31 11.39 -14.16 -0.24
N ARG A 32 12.07 -15.20 -0.75
CA ARG A 32 13.41 -15.56 -0.25
C ARG A 32 14.45 -14.49 -0.54
N GLU A 33 14.36 -13.80 -1.67
CA GLU A 33 15.25 -12.67 -2.00
C GLU A 33 14.98 -11.47 -1.09
N LEU A 34 13.71 -11.17 -0.79
CA LEU A 34 13.35 -10.14 0.19
C LEU A 34 13.93 -10.45 1.58
N ALA A 35 13.78 -11.69 2.04
CA ALA A 35 14.36 -12.13 3.30
C ALA A 35 15.89 -11.99 3.30
N ALA A 36 16.57 -12.41 2.22
CA ALA A 36 18.01 -12.29 2.07
C ALA A 36 18.50 -10.83 2.02
N ALA A 37 17.65 -9.91 1.55
CA ALA A 37 17.90 -8.48 1.55
C ALA A 37 17.62 -7.79 2.90
N GLY A 38 17.11 -8.53 3.90
CA GLY A 38 16.75 -7.98 5.21
C GLY A 38 15.44 -7.17 5.20
N VAL A 39 14.54 -7.46 4.26
CA VAL A 39 13.21 -6.82 4.20
C VAL A 39 12.24 -7.59 5.09
N ASP A 40 11.67 -6.90 6.08
CA ASP A 40 10.68 -7.49 7.00
C ASP A 40 9.30 -7.62 6.37
N SER A 41 8.88 -6.66 5.55
CA SER A 41 7.55 -6.67 4.91
C SER A 41 7.58 -6.23 3.45
N ALA A 42 6.87 -6.97 2.62
CA ALA A 42 6.49 -6.56 1.28
C ALA A 42 5.17 -5.77 1.32
N MET A 43 5.20 -4.55 0.79
CA MET A 43 4.00 -3.76 0.53
C MET A 43 3.39 -4.19 -0.81
N ILE A 44 2.22 -4.84 -0.80
CA ILE A 44 1.60 -5.43 -2.00
C ILE A 44 0.55 -4.50 -2.61
N SER A 45 0.63 -4.27 -3.91
CA SER A 45 -0.34 -3.49 -4.68
C SER A 45 -1.69 -4.21 -4.75
N TRP A 46 -2.73 -3.59 -4.18
CA TRP A 46 -4.07 -4.15 -4.06
C TRP A 46 -5.10 -3.26 -4.78
N TRP A 47 -5.59 -3.76 -5.93
CA TRP A 47 -6.49 -3.05 -6.85
C TRP A 47 -7.98 -3.30 -6.58
N GLY A 48 -8.30 -3.81 -5.39
CA GLY A 48 -9.67 -4.07 -5.00
C GLY A 48 -10.13 -5.51 -5.19
N ARG A 49 -11.27 -5.82 -4.59
CA ARG A 49 -11.81 -7.18 -4.48
C ARG A 49 -12.03 -7.85 -5.84
N LYS A 50 -11.64 -9.11 -5.98
CA LYS A 50 -11.85 -9.91 -7.20
C LYS A 50 -13.32 -10.10 -7.59
N ASP A 51 -14.25 -9.96 -6.65
CA ASP A 51 -15.69 -10.06 -6.88
C ASP A 51 -16.32 -8.75 -7.42
N ARG A 52 -15.53 -7.70 -7.67
CA ARG A 52 -15.98 -6.42 -8.22
C ARG A 52 -15.31 -6.13 -9.56
N ALA A 53 -16.09 -6.15 -10.63
CA ALA A 53 -15.58 -5.94 -11.99
C ALA A 53 -14.86 -4.59 -12.19
N THR A 54 -15.23 -3.54 -11.45
CA THR A 54 -14.65 -2.19 -11.53
C THR A 54 -13.33 -2.03 -10.77
N LYS A 55 -12.90 -3.06 -10.04
CA LYS A 55 -11.73 -3.02 -9.15
C LYS A 55 -10.60 -3.88 -9.73
N ARG A 56 -9.84 -3.29 -10.66
CA ARG A 56 -8.77 -3.93 -11.43
C ARG A 56 -7.65 -2.93 -11.72
N ASP A 57 -6.44 -3.44 -11.91
CA ASP A 57 -5.21 -2.68 -12.19
C ASP A 57 -5.30 -1.99 -13.56
N ASP A 58 -5.76 -2.73 -14.56
CA ASP A 58 -6.07 -2.18 -15.87
C ASP A 58 -7.43 -2.70 -16.37
N ALA A 59 -8.04 -1.93 -17.27
CA ALA A 59 -9.30 -2.31 -17.92
C ALA A 59 -9.10 -3.43 -18.97
N ASP A 60 -7.86 -3.62 -19.44
CA ASP A 60 -7.56 -4.36 -20.66
C ASP A 60 -6.98 -5.77 -20.42
N SER A 61 -6.18 -6.00 -19.38
CA SER A 61 -5.62 -7.32 -19.05
C SER A 61 -6.59 -8.19 -18.25
N GLY A 62 -7.53 -7.55 -17.53
CA GLY A 62 -8.47 -8.22 -16.65
C GLY A 62 -7.82 -8.82 -15.40
N ALA A 63 -6.55 -8.51 -15.13
CA ALA A 63 -5.86 -8.95 -13.93
C ALA A 63 -6.42 -8.27 -12.67
N ASN A 64 -6.49 -9.04 -11.58
CA ASN A 64 -6.89 -8.55 -10.29
C ASN A 64 -5.91 -9.13 -9.24
N THR A 65 -5.30 -8.25 -8.45
CA THR A 65 -4.23 -8.65 -7.51
C THR A 65 -4.75 -9.36 -6.26
N ASP A 66 -6.03 -9.20 -5.91
CA ASP A 66 -6.71 -9.88 -4.80
C ASP A 66 -6.72 -11.41 -4.96
N GLU A 67 -6.74 -11.88 -6.21
CA GLU A 67 -6.64 -13.31 -6.53
C GLU A 67 -5.31 -13.93 -6.05
N LEU A 68 -4.24 -13.14 -5.98
CA LEU A 68 -2.90 -13.60 -5.64
C LEU A 68 -2.61 -13.51 -4.14
N VAL A 69 -3.40 -12.73 -3.39
CA VAL A 69 -3.16 -12.45 -1.96
C VAL A 69 -2.94 -13.73 -1.14
N PRO A 70 -3.72 -14.82 -1.28
CA PRO A 70 -3.46 -16.06 -0.54
C PRO A 70 -2.07 -16.67 -0.83
N ALA A 71 -1.66 -16.73 -2.10
CA ALA A 71 -0.37 -17.31 -2.48
C ALA A 71 0.81 -16.43 -2.04
N VAL A 72 0.64 -15.11 -2.12
CA VAL A 72 1.60 -14.11 -1.65
C VAL A 72 1.81 -14.22 -0.13
N LEU A 73 0.72 -14.31 0.63
CA LEU A 73 0.75 -14.46 2.09
C LEU A 73 1.45 -15.76 2.52
N GLU A 74 1.20 -16.86 1.83
CA GLU A 74 1.87 -18.15 2.07
C GLU A 74 3.36 -18.08 1.75
N ALA A 75 3.73 -17.48 0.62
CA ALA A 75 5.13 -17.31 0.23
C ALA A 75 5.90 -16.41 1.22
N ALA A 76 5.26 -15.34 1.68
CA ALA A 76 5.82 -14.45 2.71
C ALA A 76 6.07 -15.20 4.01
N ALA A 77 5.04 -15.85 4.55
CA ALA A 77 5.12 -16.59 5.81
C ALA A 77 6.20 -17.69 5.75
N SER A 78 6.30 -18.41 4.64
CA SER A 78 7.32 -19.44 4.41
C SER A 78 8.75 -18.88 4.41
N ALA A 79 8.94 -17.62 4.01
CA ALA A 79 10.25 -16.96 3.97
C ALA A 79 10.59 -16.17 5.24
N GLY A 80 9.67 -16.10 6.21
CA GLY A 80 9.83 -15.24 7.39
C GLY A 80 9.69 -13.75 7.07
N VAL A 81 9.02 -13.41 5.97
CA VAL A 81 8.67 -12.04 5.55
C VAL A 81 7.17 -11.85 5.75
N PHE A 82 6.73 -10.61 5.89
CA PHE A 82 5.33 -10.26 6.06
C PHE A 82 4.76 -9.43 4.91
N VAL A 83 3.46 -9.22 4.91
CA VAL A 83 2.73 -8.50 3.87
C VAL A 83 1.92 -7.36 4.48
N SER A 84 2.09 -6.16 3.93
CA SER A 84 1.21 -5.01 4.17
C SER A 84 0.49 -4.62 2.89
N PHE A 85 -0.65 -3.93 3.00
CA PHE A 85 -1.54 -3.71 1.87
C PHE A 85 -1.42 -2.28 1.33
N HIS A 86 -0.98 -2.14 0.08
CA HIS A 86 -0.98 -0.88 -0.66
C HIS A 86 -2.27 -0.76 -1.44
N ILE A 87 -3.16 0.08 -0.93
CA ILE A 87 -4.50 0.29 -1.49
C ILE A 87 -4.39 1.27 -2.64
N GLU A 88 -4.63 0.76 -3.84
CA GLU A 88 -4.50 1.49 -5.10
C GLU A 88 -5.73 2.33 -5.42
N PRO A 89 -5.63 3.32 -6.33
CA PRO A 89 -6.73 4.18 -6.75
C PRO A 89 -7.65 3.47 -7.75
N TYR A 90 -8.21 2.32 -7.36
CA TYR A 90 -9.18 1.60 -8.19
C TYR A 90 -10.47 2.41 -8.42
N GLY A 91 -11.19 2.05 -9.49
CA GLY A 91 -12.43 2.71 -9.90
C GLY A 91 -13.48 2.71 -8.78
N GLY A 92 -13.93 3.91 -8.41
CA GLY A 92 -14.98 4.12 -7.41
C GLY A 92 -14.48 4.08 -5.96
N ARG A 93 -13.17 4.20 -5.70
CA ARG A 93 -12.66 4.32 -4.34
C ARG A 93 -13.07 5.64 -3.68
N THR A 94 -13.80 5.51 -2.58
CA THR A 94 -14.17 6.55 -1.60
C THR A 94 -13.86 6.05 -0.18
N PRO A 95 -13.85 6.92 0.85
CA PRO A 95 -13.72 6.49 2.25
C PRO A 95 -14.71 5.38 2.65
N GLU A 96 -15.95 5.46 2.17
CA GLU A 96 -17.00 4.47 2.46
C GLU A 96 -16.69 3.12 1.80
N THR A 97 -16.32 3.12 0.52
CA THR A 97 -15.97 1.87 -0.17
C THR A 97 -14.67 1.26 0.38
N PHE A 98 -13.76 2.08 0.91
CA PHE A 98 -12.56 1.60 1.58
C PHE A 98 -12.92 0.84 2.87
N LEU A 99 -13.93 1.27 3.63
CA LEU A 99 -14.39 0.50 4.80
C LEU A 99 -14.93 -0.88 4.42
N ASP A 100 -15.62 -1.00 3.30
CA ASP A 100 -16.09 -2.29 2.79
C ASP A 100 -14.93 -3.20 2.36
N ASP A 101 -13.88 -2.61 1.79
CA ASP A 101 -12.67 -3.33 1.42
C ASP A 101 -11.84 -3.72 2.64
N LEU A 102 -11.77 -2.86 3.66
CA LEU A 102 -11.11 -3.16 4.92
C LEU A 102 -11.78 -4.34 5.63
N ARG A 103 -13.11 -4.38 5.66
CA ARG A 103 -13.88 -5.54 6.15
C ARG A 103 -13.55 -6.79 5.36
N TYR A 104 -13.53 -6.68 4.03
CA TYR A 104 -13.18 -7.81 3.17
C TYR A 104 -11.78 -8.35 3.46
N ILE A 105 -10.76 -7.48 3.48
CA ILE A 105 -9.37 -7.88 3.76
C ILE A 105 -9.27 -8.52 5.15
N HIS A 106 -9.94 -7.94 6.15
CA HIS A 106 -9.98 -8.49 7.50
C HIS A 106 -10.58 -9.91 7.52
N GLU A 107 -11.74 -10.10 6.91
CA GLU A 107 -12.45 -11.38 6.88
C GLU A 107 -11.70 -12.46 6.07
N GLN A 108 -11.12 -12.09 4.93
CA GLN A 108 -10.47 -13.05 4.03
C GLN A 108 -9.03 -13.37 4.45
N TYR A 109 -8.29 -12.37 4.93
CA TYR A 109 -6.83 -12.44 5.06
C TYR A 109 -6.34 -12.04 6.45
N GLY A 110 -7.15 -11.36 7.24
CA GLY A 110 -6.74 -10.72 8.49
C GLY A 110 -6.28 -11.68 9.59
N SER A 111 -6.56 -12.97 9.50
CA SER A 111 -6.06 -14.00 10.43
C SER A 111 -4.76 -14.68 9.96
N HIS A 112 -4.31 -14.42 8.73
CA HIS A 112 -3.14 -15.07 8.17
C HIS A 112 -1.85 -14.63 8.91
N PRO A 113 -0.94 -15.55 9.26
CA PRO A 113 0.29 -15.22 9.97
C PRO A 113 1.25 -14.34 9.15
N GLY A 114 1.20 -14.45 7.82
CA GLY A 114 1.97 -13.61 6.90
C GLY A 114 1.54 -12.14 6.82
N VAL A 115 0.44 -11.73 7.47
CA VAL A 115 0.06 -10.29 7.52
C VAL A 115 0.98 -9.53 8.48
N TRP A 116 1.59 -8.46 8.00
CA TRP A 116 2.41 -7.56 8.82
C TRP A 116 1.55 -6.85 9.85
N ARG A 117 2.05 -6.80 11.09
CA ARG A 117 1.38 -6.17 12.22
C ARG A 117 2.39 -5.36 13.01
N GLU A 118 2.05 -4.11 13.27
CA GLU A 118 2.97 -3.13 13.86
C GLU A 118 2.51 -2.72 15.27
N GLY A 119 3.49 -2.42 16.13
CA GLY A 119 3.27 -1.95 17.48
C GLY A 119 2.66 -2.96 18.47
N VAL A 120 2.47 -2.52 19.71
CA VAL A 120 2.01 -3.35 20.85
C VAL A 120 0.62 -3.96 20.61
N ARG A 121 -0.23 -3.27 19.82
CA ARG A 121 -1.58 -3.72 19.49
C ARG A 121 -1.62 -4.68 18.28
N ALA A 122 -0.47 -4.96 17.67
CA ALA A 122 -0.33 -5.80 16.49
C ALA A 122 -1.33 -5.41 15.38
N LEU A 123 -1.32 -4.14 14.97
CA LEU A 123 -2.26 -3.61 13.99
C LEU A 123 -1.77 -3.84 12.55
N PRO A 124 -2.64 -4.32 11.63
CA PRO A 124 -2.29 -4.40 10.21
C PRO A 124 -1.99 -3.01 9.62
N VAL A 125 -1.06 -2.96 8.65
CA VAL A 125 -0.62 -1.70 8.02
C VAL A 125 -1.20 -1.57 6.62
N PHE A 126 -1.79 -0.39 6.35
CA PHE A 126 -2.41 -0.02 5.09
C PHE A 126 -1.82 1.28 4.55
N TRP A 127 -1.42 1.24 3.29
CA TRP A 127 -0.81 2.36 2.58
C TRP A 127 -1.78 2.84 1.50
N LEU A 128 -2.36 4.01 1.64
CA LEU A 128 -3.34 4.53 0.69
C LEU A 128 -2.65 5.38 -0.36
N TYR A 129 -2.44 4.82 -1.55
CA TYR A 129 -1.88 5.55 -2.69
C TYR A 129 -2.86 6.61 -3.20
N ASP A 130 -2.37 7.74 -3.71
CA ASP A 130 -3.19 8.85 -4.23
C ASP A 130 -4.29 9.37 -3.27
N VAL A 131 -4.09 9.19 -1.97
CA VAL A 131 -4.83 9.90 -0.93
C VAL A 131 -3.89 10.93 -0.32
N SER A 132 -4.11 12.21 -0.64
CA SER A 132 -3.29 13.33 -0.20
C SER A 132 -4.09 14.63 -0.22
N VAL A 133 -3.49 15.73 0.22
CA VAL A 133 -4.12 17.05 0.09
C VAL A 133 -4.46 17.37 -1.37
N GLN A 134 -3.58 17.03 -2.31
CA GLN A 134 -3.77 17.32 -3.72
C GLN A 134 -4.94 16.54 -4.34
N HIS A 135 -5.08 15.27 -3.96
CA HIS A 135 -6.05 14.36 -4.59
C HIS A 135 -7.37 14.25 -3.83
N SER A 136 -7.36 14.52 -2.51
CA SER A 136 -8.47 14.17 -1.62
C SER A 136 -8.79 15.23 -0.56
N HIS A 137 -8.28 16.47 -0.66
CA HIS A 137 -8.55 17.51 0.35
C HIS A 137 -10.05 17.73 0.59
N LYS A 138 -10.89 17.65 -0.43
CA LYS A 138 -12.36 17.82 -0.27
C LYS A 138 -13.00 16.73 0.58
N ASP A 139 -12.32 15.58 0.72
CA ASP A 139 -12.82 14.39 1.38
C ASP A 139 -12.17 14.18 2.76
N ALA A 140 -11.38 15.12 3.26
CA ALA A 140 -10.67 14.99 4.54
C ALA A 140 -11.62 14.61 5.70
N ALA A 141 -12.77 15.28 5.81
CA ALA A 141 -13.76 14.97 6.84
C ALA A 141 -14.39 13.57 6.67
N ALA A 142 -14.57 13.10 5.43
CA ALA A 142 -15.10 11.77 5.14
C ALA A 142 -14.08 10.67 5.46
N TRP A 143 -12.80 10.89 5.11
CA TRP A 143 -11.69 10.04 5.55
C TRP A 143 -11.61 9.98 7.08
N ARG A 144 -11.73 11.12 7.75
CA ARG A 144 -11.73 11.17 9.21
C ARG A 144 -12.85 10.34 9.81
N ALA A 145 -14.07 10.53 9.33
CA ALA A 145 -15.22 9.76 9.80
C ALA A 145 -15.02 8.26 9.58
N ALA A 146 -14.49 7.85 8.42
CA ALA A 146 -14.21 6.46 8.11
C ALA A 146 -13.15 5.87 9.06
N LEU A 147 -11.99 6.52 9.19
CA LEU A 147 -10.89 6.03 10.03
C LEU A 147 -11.24 6.04 11.52
N ASP A 148 -11.96 7.05 12.01
CA ASP A 148 -12.43 7.11 13.39
C ASP A 148 -13.41 5.96 13.70
N SER A 149 -14.25 5.57 12.73
CA SER A 149 -15.26 4.53 12.92
C SER A 149 -14.68 3.13 13.19
N VAL A 150 -13.42 2.88 12.84
CA VAL A 150 -12.77 1.57 13.00
C VAL A 150 -11.84 1.50 14.21
N ARG A 151 -11.53 2.63 14.86
CA ARG A 151 -10.60 2.67 15.99
C ARG A 151 -11.11 1.83 17.16
N GLY A 152 -10.23 0.98 17.70
CA GLY A 152 -10.58 0.07 18.80
C GLY A 152 -11.44 -1.14 18.40
N THR A 153 -11.77 -1.30 17.11
CA THR A 153 -12.50 -2.46 16.58
C THR A 153 -11.53 -3.49 15.99
N GLY A 154 -12.05 -4.64 15.54
CA GLY A 154 -11.26 -5.63 14.78
C GLY A 154 -10.76 -5.13 13.41
N LEU A 155 -11.31 -4.02 12.92
CA LEU A 155 -10.92 -3.37 11.67
C LEU A 155 -9.88 -2.25 11.88
N ASP A 156 -9.43 -2.02 13.11
CA ASP A 156 -8.40 -1.02 13.38
C ASP A 156 -7.08 -1.38 12.68
N GLY A 157 -6.30 -0.38 12.32
CA GLY A 157 -5.10 -0.51 11.51
C GLY A 157 -4.20 0.71 11.63
N ILE A 158 -2.99 0.61 11.09
CA ILE A 158 -2.15 1.79 10.83
C ILE A 158 -2.42 2.22 9.39
N PHE A 159 -3.00 3.41 9.24
CA PHE A 159 -3.37 3.95 7.94
C PHE A 159 -2.43 5.10 7.56
N LEU A 160 -1.69 4.92 6.47
CA LEU A 160 -0.71 5.88 5.97
C LEU A 160 -1.15 6.43 4.61
N CYS A 161 -1.17 7.76 4.46
CA CYS A 161 -1.54 8.42 3.21
C CYS A 161 -0.31 8.93 2.45
N LEU A 162 -0.48 9.33 1.19
CA LEU A 162 0.62 9.79 0.35
C LEU A 162 1.02 11.23 0.72
N TRP A 163 2.32 11.45 0.93
CA TRP A 163 2.94 12.77 1.12
C TRP A 163 3.55 13.26 -0.19
N ILE A 164 3.00 14.33 -0.76
CA ILE A 164 3.52 14.94 -2.00
C ILE A 164 4.57 16.02 -1.67
N GLY A 165 4.42 16.71 -0.54
CA GLY A 165 5.15 17.92 -0.17
C GLY A 165 4.43 19.20 -0.60
N GLU A 166 3.11 19.16 -0.66
CA GLU A 166 2.25 20.32 -0.90
C GLU A 166 1.98 21.11 0.38
N ARG A 167 1.59 22.37 0.23
CA ARG A 167 1.15 23.16 1.38
C ARG A 167 -0.12 22.54 1.96
N GLY A 168 -0.06 22.16 3.23
CA GLY A 168 -1.19 21.58 3.94
C GLY A 168 -1.16 20.06 4.06
N ASP A 169 -0.15 19.35 3.54
CA ASP A 169 -0.05 17.90 3.70
C ASP A 169 -0.09 17.46 5.18
N ALA A 170 0.68 18.13 6.05
CA ALA A 170 0.66 17.83 7.48
C ALA A 170 -0.71 18.05 8.13
N MET A 171 -1.43 19.08 7.67
CA MET A 171 -2.78 19.39 8.16
C MET A 171 -3.79 18.37 7.64
N PHE A 172 -3.69 17.97 6.37
CA PHE A 172 -4.52 16.93 5.79
C PHE A 172 -4.34 15.58 6.51
N VAL A 173 -3.10 15.16 6.79
CA VAL A 173 -2.82 13.92 7.55
C VAL A 173 -3.54 13.93 8.90
N GLU A 174 -3.51 15.07 9.60
CA GLU A 174 -4.15 15.24 10.90
C GLU A 174 -5.68 15.30 10.82
N GLU A 175 -6.21 16.16 9.95
CA GLU A 175 -7.64 16.39 9.77
C GLU A 175 -8.35 15.14 9.25
N ALA A 176 -7.75 14.43 8.29
CA ALA A 176 -8.28 13.20 7.72
C ALA A 176 -8.10 11.96 8.61
N GLY A 177 -7.41 12.07 9.76
CA GLY A 177 -7.31 10.99 10.75
C GLY A 177 -6.29 9.89 10.43
N PHE A 178 -5.39 10.11 9.48
CA PHE A 178 -4.31 9.17 9.17
C PHE A 178 -3.30 9.08 10.32
N ASP A 179 -2.66 7.92 10.45
CA ASP A 179 -1.61 7.68 11.44
C ASP A 179 -0.25 8.26 11.00
N GLY A 180 -0.11 8.56 9.70
CA GLY A 180 1.12 9.11 9.13
C GLY A 180 1.08 9.20 7.62
N ALA A 181 2.26 9.41 7.02
CA ALA A 181 2.40 9.53 5.58
C ALA A 181 3.71 8.96 5.02
N TYR A 182 3.71 8.66 3.71
CA TYR A 182 4.86 8.10 2.98
C TYR A 182 5.08 8.78 1.61
N THR A 183 6.28 8.72 1.02
CA THR A 183 6.63 9.53 -0.18
C THR A 183 6.60 8.83 -1.54
N TYR A 184 6.50 7.49 -1.58
CA TYR A 184 6.39 6.58 -2.74
C TYR A 184 7.43 6.71 -3.90
N PHE A 185 7.60 7.89 -4.48
CA PHE A 185 8.27 8.08 -5.76
C PHE A 185 9.78 7.90 -5.67
N ALA A 186 10.31 6.89 -6.37
CA ALA A 186 11.75 6.64 -6.47
C ALA A 186 12.51 7.67 -7.30
N ALA A 187 11.82 8.40 -8.19
CA ALA A 187 12.44 9.45 -9.00
C ALA A 187 12.74 10.68 -8.14
N LEU A 188 14.02 10.91 -7.87
CA LEU A 188 14.50 12.00 -7.02
C LEU A 188 13.92 13.35 -7.45
N GLY A 189 13.09 13.93 -6.59
CA GLY A 189 12.51 15.25 -6.79
C GLY A 189 11.35 15.34 -7.77
N PHE A 190 10.75 14.20 -8.16
CA PHE A 190 9.49 14.15 -8.90
C PHE A 190 8.37 14.92 -8.19
N THR A 191 8.28 14.74 -6.87
CA THR A 191 7.51 15.60 -5.96
C THR A 191 8.44 16.26 -4.93
N PRO A 192 8.04 17.35 -4.27
CA PRO A 192 8.83 17.92 -3.17
C PRO A 192 9.12 16.92 -2.03
N GLY A 193 8.21 15.96 -1.79
CA GLY A 193 8.32 14.87 -0.81
C GLY A 193 9.35 13.81 -1.19
N SER A 194 9.50 13.50 -2.47
CA SER A 194 10.53 12.58 -3.00
C SER A 194 11.96 13.15 -2.99
N ARG A 195 12.23 14.21 -2.22
CA ARG A 195 13.55 14.81 -2.04
C ARG A 195 14.07 14.44 -0.65
N PRO A 196 15.13 13.61 -0.52
CA PRO A 196 15.69 13.26 0.77
C PRO A 196 16.11 14.45 1.63
N ARG A 197 16.49 15.57 1.00
CA ARG A 197 16.80 16.83 1.69
C ARG A 197 15.60 17.42 2.45
N SER A 198 14.37 17.11 2.05
CA SER A 198 13.13 17.55 2.71
C SER A 198 12.77 16.67 3.92
N TRP A 199 13.21 15.41 3.96
CA TRP A 199 12.77 14.39 4.92
C TRP A 199 12.96 14.79 6.40
N PRO A 200 14.06 15.41 6.84
CA PRO A 200 14.17 15.85 8.23
C PRO A 200 13.07 16.85 8.64
N GLY A 201 12.68 17.74 7.73
CA GLY A 201 11.59 18.70 7.96
C GLY A 201 10.23 18.02 8.03
N ILE A 202 9.99 17.04 7.16
CA ILE A 202 8.74 16.26 7.14
C ILE A 202 8.61 15.44 8.43
N GLN A 203 9.68 14.72 8.81
CA GLN A 203 9.75 13.96 10.05
C GLN A 203 9.47 14.84 11.28
N GLN A 204 10.04 16.04 11.32
CA GLN A 204 9.80 16.98 12.41
C GLN A 204 8.34 17.43 12.45
N GLU A 205 7.76 17.77 11.31
CA GLU A 205 6.41 18.32 11.23
C GLU A 205 5.32 17.28 11.56
N LEU A 206 5.45 16.06 11.03
CA LEU A 206 4.58 14.93 11.36
C LEU A 206 4.80 14.49 12.82
N GLY A 207 6.05 14.44 13.29
CA GLY A 207 6.38 14.09 14.66
C GLY A 207 5.74 15.03 15.69
N ARG A 208 5.70 16.35 15.44
CA ARG A 208 4.99 17.33 16.31
C ARG A 208 3.49 17.05 16.45
N ARG A 209 2.89 16.33 15.49
CA ARG A 209 1.47 15.93 15.47
C ARG A 209 1.24 14.49 15.93
N GLY A 210 2.29 13.81 16.41
CA GLY A 210 2.23 12.40 16.76
C GLY A 210 1.97 11.50 15.55
N LYS A 211 2.40 11.91 14.35
CA LYS A 211 2.20 11.18 13.10
C LYS A 211 3.49 10.49 12.66
N LEU A 212 3.35 9.32 12.03
CA LEU A 212 4.44 8.56 11.44
C LEU A 212 4.89 9.20 10.13
N PHE A 213 6.19 9.10 9.84
CA PHE A 213 6.75 9.43 8.53
C PHE A 213 7.54 8.23 8.02
N VAL A 214 7.21 7.77 6.81
CA VAL A 214 7.90 6.67 6.14
C VAL A 214 8.48 7.15 4.81
N PRO A 215 9.78 7.50 4.76
CA PRO A 215 10.41 7.90 3.50
C PRO A 215 10.53 6.70 2.56
N ALA A 216 10.32 6.97 1.27
CA ALA A 216 10.56 6.08 0.13
C ALA A 216 11.29 6.86 -0.96
#